data_AF-A0A8T6Y378-F1
#
_entry.id   AF-A0A8T6Y378-F1
#
_cell.length_a   1.000
_cell.length_b   1.000
_cell.length_c   1.000
_cell.angle_alpha   90.00
_cell.angle_beta   90.00
_cell.angle_gamma   90.00
#
_symmetry.space_group_name_H-M   'P 1'
#
loop_
_entity.id
_entity.type
_entity.pdbx_description
1 polymer ?
#
loop_
_entity_poly.entity_id
_entity_poly.type
_entity_poly.pdbx_seq_one_letter_code
_entity_poly.pdbx_strand_id
1 'polypeptide(L)'
;MAGKKIDIPKVEREILELFLVGDSDLIVHRFAEKQKKQIADKQQKGVKGRKEDRDPEAEFQAARHLRPDGTDGFPASGLRLGAVEAVTWCSGITKKLVNGSLFVTDVDGGNLMRIYSEEPVCVTDTVRIGSFSNKVADLRYRPYYKDWFMKVRVMFDPSALSKEQVVNLINRAGMSIGLGDWRPQKGGVNGMFHVASAAEARKLETRMKKLAAPKRGRKKRAA
;
A
#
# COMPACT_ATOMS: atom_id res chain seq x y z
N MET A 1 13.66 51.04 16.22
CA MET A 1 13.53 50.44 14.87
C MET A 1 12.17 49.77 14.78
N ALA A 2 11.27 50.23 13.92
CA ALA A 2 9.96 49.63 13.74
C ALA A 2 10.13 48.25 13.06
N GLY A 3 9.67 47.18 13.73
CA GLY A 3 9.75 45.82 13.20
C GLY A 3 8.97 45.70 11.90
N LYS A 4 9.64 45.29 10.82
CA LYS A 4 8.99 44.95 9.55
C LYS A 4 8.09 43.74 9.78
N LYS A 5 6.77 43.92 9.61
CA LYS A 5 5.83 42.79 9.54
C LYS A 5 6.10 42.02 8.24
N ILE A 6 6.34 40.72 8.36
CA ILE A 6 6.45 39.79 7.23
C ILE A 6 5.10 39.10 7.12
N ASP A 7 4.47 39.21 5.95
CA ASP A 7 3.24 38.46 5.64
C ASP A 7 3.64 37.08 5.13
N ILE A 8 3.13 36.03 5.79
CA ILE A 8 3.45 34.64 5.46
C ILE A 8 2.30 34.10 4.63
N PRO A 9 2.49 33.83 3.32
CA PRO A 9 1.44 33.27 2.50
C PRO A 9 0.99 31.92 3.08
N LYS A 10 -0.33 31.77 3.25
CA LYS A 10 -0.94 30.57 3.81
C LYS A 10 -0.70 29.40 2.85
N VAL A 11 -0.14 28.31 3.37
CA VAL A 11 -0.06 27.05 2.63
C VAL A 11 -1.45 26.44 2.63
N GLU A 12 -2.15 26.55 1.50
CA GLU A 12 -3.46 25.93 1.31
C GLU A 12 -3.33 24.42 1.14
N ARG A 13 -4.37 23.70 1.57
CA ARG A 13 -4.43 22.25 1.49
C ARG A 13 -5.84 21.85 1.12
N GLU A 14 -5.96 21.04 0.09
CA GLU A 14 -7.21 20.41 -0.28
C GLU A 14 -7.16 18.91 -0.02
N ILE A 15 -8.33 18.33 0.21
CA ILE A 15 -8.49 16.92 0.51
C ILE A 15 -9.42 16.29 -0.54
N LEU A 16 -8.99 15.18 -1.11
CA LEU A 16 -9.80 14.28 -1.93
C LEU A 16 -9.88 12.92 -1.26
N GLU A 17 -11.08 12.34 -1.23
CA GLU A 17 -11.26 10.93 -0.90
C GLU A 17 -11.53 10.15 -2.18
N LEU A 18 -10.73 9.12 -2.41
CA LEU A 18 -10.77 8.32 -3.63
C LEU A 18 -10.95 6.84 -3.27
N PHE A 19 -11.66 6.11 -4.12
CA PHE A 19 -11.63 4.66 -4.10
C PHE A 19 -10.62 4.16 -5.13
N LEU A 20 -9.71 3.29 -4.70
CA LEU A 20 -8.83 2.52 -5.58
C LEU A 20 -9.43 1.14 -5.76
N VAL A 21 -9.54 0.69 -7.01
CA VAL A 21 -10.11 -0.61 -7.36
C VAL A 21 -9.01 -1.46 -7.96
N GLY A 22 -8.76 -2.64 -7.38
CA GLY A 22 -7.75 -3.57 -7.88
C GLY A 22 -8.16 -4.19 -9.21
N ASP A 23 -7.27 -4.10 -10.19
CA ASP A 23 -7.39 -4.77 -11.50
C ASP A 23 -6.64 -6.11 -11.54
N SER A 24 -5.77 -6.34 -10.57
CA SER A 24 -5.08 -7.61 -10.33
C SER A 24 -4.86 -7.86 -8.84
N ASP A 25 -4.54 -9.10 -8.47
CA ASP A 25 -4.32 -9.49 -7.07
C ASP A 25 -3.27 -8.60 -6.39
N LEU A 26 -3.55 -8.15 -5.17
CA LEU A 26 -2.58 -7.40 -4.37
C LEU A 26 -1.78 -8.35 -3.50
N ILE A 27 -0.46 -8.32 -3.66
CA ILE A 27 0.48 -9.06 -2.82
C ILE A 27 1.13 -8.09 -1.85
N VAL A 28 1.04 -8.41 -0.57
CA VAL A 28 1.66 -7.61 0.48
C VAL A 28 2.76 -8.41 1.17
N HIS A 29 3.90 -7.76 1.44
CA HIS A 29 4.99 -8.37 2.17
C HIS A 29 5.60 -7.40 3.18
N ARG A 30 5.08 -7.44 4.40
CA ARG A 30 5.74 -6.83 5.55
C ARG A 30 6.97 -7.66 5.90
N PHE A 31 8.14 -7.02 5.97
CA PHE A 31 9.30 -7.66 6.59
C PHE A 31 9.02 -7.91 8.07
N ALA A 32 8.97 -9.18 8.46
CA ALA A 32 8.79 -9.58 9.84
C ALA A 32 9.90 -8.98 10.73
N GLU A 33 9.57 -8.60 11.96
CA GLU A 33 10.54 -7.99 12.89
C GLU A 33 11.70 -8.93 13.20
N LYS A 34 11.44 -10.24 13.24
CA LYS A 34 12.45 -11.29 13.36
C LYS A 34 13.46 -11.25 12.21
N GLN A 35 13.01 -11.04 10.98
CA GLN A 35 13.90 -10.90 9.82
C GLN A 35 14.69 -9.59 9.89
N LYS A 36 14.07 -8.48 10.33
CA LYS A 36 14.77 -7.21 10.54
C LYS A 36 15.86 -7.33 11.63
N LYS A 37 15.57 -8.04 12.72
CA LYS A 37 16.52 -8.31 13.81
C LYS A 37 17.68 -9.17 13.34
N GLN A 38 17.43 -10.22 12.57
CA GLN A 38 18.49 -11.04 11.97
C GLN A 38 19.37 -10.24 10.98
N ILE A 39 18.78 -9.31 10.21
CA ILE A 39 19.54 -8.41 9.35
C ILE A 39 20.40 -7.45 10.18
N ALA A 40 19.85 -6.86 11.24
CA ALA A 40 20.58 -5.97 12.15
C ALA A 40 21.72 -6.69 12.88
N ASP A 41 21.46 -7.89 13.41
CA ASP A 41 22.45 -8.73 14.10
C ASP A 41 23.59 -9.14 13.15
N LYS A 42 23.26 -9.45 11.89
CA LYS A 42 24.26 -9.77 10.87
C LYS A 42 25.11 -8.55 10.48
N GLN A 43 24.54 -7.36 10.43
CA GLN A 43 25.27 -6.12 10.16
C GLN A 43 26.17 -5.69 11.32
N GLN A 44 25.74 -5.92 12.57
CA GLN A 44 26.49 -5.50 13.76
C GLN A 44 27.52 -6.52 14.24
N LYS A 45 27.19 -7.82 14.20
CA LYS A 45 27.99 -8.87 14.86
C LYS A 45 28.58 -9.90 13.90
N GLY A 46 28.19 -9.89 12.62
CA GLY A 46 28.68 -10.85 11.62
C GLY A 46 28.26 -12.31 11.86
N VAL A 47 27.50 -12.60 12.92
CA VAL A 47 27.10 -13.97 13.28
C VAL A 47 25.88 -14.40 12.48
N LYS A 48 25.98 -15.52 11.77
CA LYS A 48 24.82 -16.20 11.16
C LYS A 48 24.13 -17.05 12.24
N GLY A 49 22.94 -16.63 12.66
CA GLY A 49 22.09 -17.44 13.54
C GLY A 49 21.65 -18.76 12.88
N ARG A 50 21.28 -19.75 13.70
CA ARG A 50 20.74 -21.05 13.26
C ARG A 50 19.44 -20.83 12.48
N LYS A 51 19.28 -21.51 11.35
CA LYS A 51 18.00 -21.56 10.62
C LYS A 51 17.01 -22.36 11.48
N GLU A 52 15.97 -21.69 11.96
CA GLU A 52 14.82 -22.35 12.58
C GLU A 52 13.91 -22.94 11.51
N ASP A 53 13.10 -23.92 11.92
CA ASP A 53 12.06 -24.49 11.07
C ASP A 53 11.04 -23.42 10.69
N ARG A 54 10.59 -23.49 9.45
CA ARG A 54 9.67 -22.49 8.88
C ARG A 54 8.25 -22.90 9.14
N ASP A 55 7.46 -22.00 9.70
CA ASP A 55 6.01 -22.14 9.86
C ASP A 55 5.32 -21.28 8.79
N PRO A 56 4.69 -21.90 7.77
CA PRO A 56 3.99 -21.18 6.71
C PRO A 56 2.90 -20.22 7.20
N GLU A 57 2.13 -20.63 8.22
CA GLU A 57 1.02 -19.83 8.73
C GLU A 57 1.56 -18.62 9.50
N ALA A 58 2.56 -18.83 10.36
CA ALA A 58 3.20 -17.72 11.07
C ALA A 58 3.89 -16.74 10.10
N GLU A 59 4.52 -17.22 9.03
CA GLU A 59 5.11 -16.37 8.00
C GLU A 59 4.07 -15.58 7.22
N PHE A 60 2.95 -16.21 6.85
CA PHE A 60 1.81 -15.56 6.22
C PHE A 60 1.23 -14.45 7.09
N GLN A 61 0.99 -14.72 8.38
CA GLN A 61 0.48 -13.73 9.32
C GLN A 61 1.47 -12.58 9.52
N ALA A 62 2.76 -12.88 9.64
CA ALA A 62 3.81 -11.88 9.81
C ALA A 62 4.01 -10.99 8.57
N ALA A 63 3.67 -11.48 7.38
CA ALA A 63 3.73 -10.73 6.13
C ALA A 63 2.58 -9.71 5.97
N ARG A 64 1.52 -9.79 6.79
CA ARG A 64 0.39 -8.85 6.78
C ARG A 64 0.76 -7.54 7.48
N HIS A 65 0.21 -6.43 6.99
CA HIS A 65 0.23 -5.16 7.69
C HIS A 65 -1.11 -4.98 8.41
N LEU A 66 -1.12 -5.24 9.71
CA LEU A 66 -2.33 -5.09 10.53
C LEU A 66 -2.47 -3.66 11.03
N ARG A 67 -3.69 -3.14 10.94
CA ARG A 67 -4.14 -1.90 11.57
C ARG A 67 -4.41 -2.11 13.06
N PRO A 68 -4.55 -1.03 13.85
CA PRO A 68 -4.88 -1.14 15.28
C PRO A 68 -6.19 -1.88 15.57
N ASP A 69 -7.15 -1.86 14.64
CA ASP A 69 -8.43 -2.57 14.73
C ASP A 69 -8.34 -4.06 14.30
N GLY A 70 -7.14 -4.54 13.98
CA GLY A 70 -6.89 -5.93 13.54
C GLY A 70 -7.18 -6.19 12.06
N THR A 71 -7.62 -5.18 11.29
CA THR A 71 -7.87 -5.34 9.85
C THR A 71 -6.59 -5.18 9.03
N ASP A 72 -6.58 -5.71 7.81
CA ASP A 72 -5.45 -5.55 6.90
C ASP A 72 -5.37 -4.13 6.35
N GLY A 73 -4.15 -3.64 6.22
CA GLY A 73 -3.84 -2.37 5.60
C GLY A 73 -2.68 -2.46 4.63
N PHE A 74 -2.51 -1.40 3.87
CA PHE A 74 -1.38 -1.19 2.98
C PHE A 74 -0.72 0.15 3.31
N PRO A 75 0.62 0.23 3.37
CA PRO A 75 1.30 1.49 3.67
C PRO A 75 0.92 2.62 2.68
N ALA A 76 0.39 3.72 3.21
CA ALA A 76 -0.01 4.89 2.43
C ALA A 76 1.17 5.50 1.64
N SER A 77 2.39 5.36 2.19
CA SER A 77 3.63 5.73 1.51
C SER A 77 3.84 5.01 0.17
N GLY A 78 3.35 3.77 0.03
CA GLY A 78 3.45 3.02 -1.21
C GLY A 78 2.64 3.66 -2.35
N LEU A 79 1.42 4.09 -2.07
CA LEU A 79 0.59 4.81 -3.05
C LEU A 79 1.19 6.18 -3.39
N ARG A 80 1.62 6.93 -2.37
CA ARG A 80 2.25 8.24 -2.55
C ARG A 80 3.49 8.15 -3.45
N LEU A 81 4.39 7.20 -3.17
CA LEU A 81 5.59 6.99 -4.00
C LEU A 81 5.23 6.50 -5.40
N GLY A 82 4.18 5.68 -5.53
CA GLY A 82 3.63 5.31 -6.84
C GLY A 82 3.19 6.52 -7.66
N ALA A 83 2.45 7.44 -7.05
CA ALA A 83 2.02 8.69 -7.70
C ALA A 83 3.21 9.57 -8.09
N VAL A 84 4.24 9.68 -7.25
CA VAL A 84 5.48 10.42 -7.57
C VAL A 84 6.21 9.78 -8.77
N GLU A 85 6.30 8.45 -8.83
CA GLU A 85 6.94 7.76 -9.94
C GLU A 85 6.15 7.87 -11.26
N ALA A 86 4.82 7.89 -11.17
CA ALA A 86 3.92 8.05 -12.30
C ALA A 86 4.06 9.39 -13.03
N VAL A 87 4.66 10.41 -12.39
CA VAL A 87 4.97 11.71 -13.00
C VAL A 87 5.78 11.56 -14.28
N THR A 88 6.59 10.51 -14.40
CA THR A 88 7.36 10.20 -15.63
C THR A 88 6.48 10.14 -16.89
N TRP A 89 5.18 9.86 -16.74
CA TRP A 89 4.20 9.76 -17.82
C TRP A 89 3.26 10.98 -17.91
N CYS A 90 3.56 12.07 -17.21
CA CYS A 90 2.76 13.28 -17.16
C CYS A 90 3.63 14.49 -17.51
N SER A 91 3.20 15.28 -18.49
CA SER A 91 3.89 16.51 -18.88
C SER A 91 3.57 17.67 -17.94
N GLY A 92 4.54 18.58 -17.73
CA GLY A 92 4.31 19.85 -17.03
C GLY A 92 4.39 19.80 -15.50
N ILE A 93 4.71 18.65 -14.91
CA ILE A 93 4.88 18.47 -13.46
C ILE A 93 6.14 17.67 -13.15
N THR A 94 6.80 17.97 -12.02
CA THR A 94 8.06 17.32 -11.65
C THR A 94 7.89 16.40 -10.43
N LYS A 95 8.73 15.37 -10.33
CA LYS A 95 8.73 14.44 -9.17
C LYS A 95 8.91 15.18 -7.85
N LYS A 96 9.79 16.19 -7.82
CA LYS A 96 10.08 16.99 -6.61
C LYS A 96 8.85 17.77 -6.16
N LEU A 97 8.13 18.38 -7.11
CA LEU A 97 6.89 19.11 -6.85
C LEU A 97 5.84 18.16 -6.25
N VAL A 98 5.55 17.04 -6.93
CA VAL A 98 4.54 16.07 -6.43
C VAL A 98 4.92 15.50 -5.08
N ASN A 99 6.20 15.18 -4.86
CA ASN A 99 6.66 14.68 -3.56
C ASN A 99 6.49 15.74 -2.45
N GLY A 100 6.69 17.03 -2.74
CA GLY A 100 6.46 18.10 -1.74
C GLY A 100 4.99 18.44 -1.50
N SER A 101 4.13 18.20 -2.50
CA SER A 101 2.78 18.75 -2.57
C SER A 101 1.66 17.72 -2.50
N LEU A 102 1.95 16.41 -2.41
CA LEU A 102 0.96 15.34 -2.32
C LEU A 102 1.26 14.38 -1.16
N PHE A 103 0.24 14.15 -0.33
CA PHE A 103 0.28 13.28 0.84
C PHE A 103 -0.92 12.34 0.83
N VAL A 104 -0.70 11.09 1.25
CA VAL A 104 -1.73 10.05 1.27
C VAL A 104 -1.85 9.53 2.70
N THR A 105 -3.08 9.37 3.16
CA THR A 105 -3.43 8.66 4.40
C THR A 105 -4.63 7.76 4.13
N ASP A 106 -4.97 6.93 5.10
CA ASP A 106 -6.31 6.38 5.19
C ASP A 106 -7.34 7.49 5.47
N VAL A 107 -8.62 7.18 5.26
CA VAL A 107 -9.73 8.08 5.61
C VAL A 107 -9.87 8.33 7.11
N ASP A 108 -9.35 7.46 7.97
CA ASP A 108 -9.24 7.74 9.41
C ASP A 108 -8.02 8.58 9.79
N GLY A 109 -7.15 8.92 8.82
CA GLY A 109 -5.89 9.64 9.03
C GLY A 109 -4.69 8.75 9.34
N GLY A 110 -4.88 7.43 9.42
CA GLY A 110 -3.79 6.46 9.64
C GLY A 110 -2.86 6.30 8.44
N ASN A 111 -1.64 5.81 8.71
CA ASN A 111 -0.62 5.55 7.67
C ASN A 111 -0.78 4.19 6.96
N LEU A 112 -1.75 3.39 7.37
CA LEU A 112 -2.09 2.11 6.74
C LEU A 112 -3.49 2.25 6.14
N MET A 113 -3.59 2.31 4.82
CA MET A 113 -4.87 2.35 4.10
C MET A 113 -5.56 1.00 4.20
N ARG A 114 -6.82 0.94 4.64
CA ARG A 114 -7.51 -0.34 4.85
C ARG A 114 -7.70 -1.06 3.53
N ILE A 115 -7.29 -2.33 3.49
CA ILE A 115 -7.60 -3.23 2.38
C ILE A 115 -9.00 -3.78 2.62
N TYR A 116 -9.90 -3.57 1.66
CA TYR A 116 -11.19 -4.21 1.63
C TYR A 116 -11.19 -5.32 0.58
N SER A 117 -11.32 -6.55 1.04
CA SER A 117 -11.46 -7.75 0.23
C SER A 117 -12.19 -8.82 1.04
N GLU A 118 -12.44 -9.98 0.43
CA GLU A 118 -12.66 -11.20 1.20
C GLU A 118 -11.38 -11.59 1.96
N GLU A 119 -11.42 -12.69 2.72
CA GLU A 119 -10.24 -13.13 3.50
C GLU A 119 -9.01 -13.35 2.60
N PRO A 120 -7.81 -12.88 3.02
CA PRO A 120 -6.61 -13.06 2.23
C PRO A 120 -6.25 -14.53 2.09
N VAL A 121 -5.79 -14.91 0.90
CA VAL A 121 -5.36 -16.28 0.62
C VAL A 121 -3.86 -16.39 0.89
N CYS A 122 -3.46 -17.44 1.63
CA CYS A 122 -2.06 -17.80 1.77
C CYS A 122 -1.57 -18.48 0.49
N VAL A 123 -0.63 -17.84 -0.19
CA VAL A 123 -0.02 -18.38 -1.41
C VAL A 123 1.46 -18.63 -1.18
N THR A 124 1.95 -19.75 -1.71
CA THR A 124 3.36 -20.13 -1.69
C THR A 124 4.05 -19.72 -2.99
N ASP A 125 4.91 -18.71 -2.91
CA ASP A 125 5.71 -18.26 -4.04
C ASP A 125 7.13 -18.81 -3.98
N THR A 126 7.63 -19.32 -5.11
CA THR A 126 9.05 -19.62 -5.27
C THR A 126 9.79 -18.35 -5.68
N VAL A 127 10.64 -17.82 -4.81
CA VAL A 127 11.51 -16.68 -5.10
C VAL A 127 12.96 -17.11 -5.19
N ARG A 128 13.77 -16.38 -5.96
CA ARG A 128 15.22 -16.63 -6.04
C ARG A 128 15.96 -15.53 -5.30
N ILE A 129 16.74 -15.91 -4.28
CA ILE A 129 17.49 -14.99 -3.44
C ILE A 129 18.99 -15.26 -3.62
N GLY A 130 19.78 -14.18 -3.81
CA GLY A 130 21.23 -14.26 -3.97
C GLY A 130 21.76 -13.44 -5.14
N SER A 131 23.08 -13.28 -5.20
CA SER A 131 23.77 -12.58 -6.30
C SER A 131 23.92 -13.49 -7.52
N PHE A 132 24.25 -12.89 -8.67
CA PHE A 132 24.27 -13.45 -10.04
C PHE A 132 24.65 -14.94 -10.16
N SER A 133 25.68 -15.42 -9.43
CA SER A 133 26.18 -16.80 -9.48
C SER A 133 25.60 -17.78 -8.44
N ASN A 134 24.89 -17.31 -7.40
CA ASN A 134 24.41 -18.12 -6.27
C ASN A 134 22.93 -17.83 -5.94
N LYS A 135 22.04 -17.97 -6.93
CA LYS A 135 20.59 -17.88 -6.71
C LYS A 135 20.09 -19.15 -6.04
N VAL A 136 19.66 -19.04 -4.79
CA VAL A 136 19.01 -20.13 -4.05
C VAL A 136 17.50 -19.96 -4.16
N ALA A 137 16.79 -21.05 -4.40
CA ALA A 137 15.32 -21.07 -4.34
C ALA A 137 14.86 -20.95 -2.89
N ASP A 138 13.93 -20.04 -2.63
CA ASP A 138 13.30 -19.81 -1.34
C ASP A 138 11.79 -19.82 -1.55
N LEU A 139 11.05 -20.40 -0.60
CA LEU A 139 9.58 -20.33 -0.61
C LEU A 139 9.15 -19.10 0.19
N ARG A 140 8.05 -18.45 -0.17
CA ARG A 140 7.47 -17.34 0.58
C ARG A 140 5.97 -17.53 0.71
N TYR A 141 5.49 -17.49 1.94
CA TYR A 141 4.06 -17.56 2.26
C TYR A 141 3.55 -16.14 2.49
N ARG A 142 2.70 -15.65 1.59
CA ARG A 142 2.27 -14.24 1.60
C ARG A 142 0.77 -14.09 1.40
N PRO A 143 0.17 -13.02 1.94
CA PRO A 143 -1.22 -12.69 1.68
C PRO A 143 -1.43 -12.15 0.26
N TYR A 144 -2.37 -12.80 -0.41
CA TYR A 144 -2.96 -12.35 -1.66
C TYR A 144 -4.37 -11.85 -1.39
N TYR A 145 -4.63 -10.59 -1.76
CA TYR A 145 -5.95 -9.99 -1.67
C TYR A 145 -6.57 -9.94 -3.07
N LYS A 146 -7.68 -10.67 -3.23
CA LYS A 146 -8.46 -10.72 -4.47
C LYS A 146 -9.61 -9.72 -4.43
N ASP A 147 -10.02 -9.23 -5.59
CA ASP A 147 -11.13 -8.27 -5.76
C ASP A 147 -11.07 -7.12 -4.74
N TRP A 148 -9.85 -6.63 -4.50
CA TRP A 148 -9.56 -5.71 -3.42
C TRP A 148 -9.88 -4.28 -3.82
N PHE A 149 -10.16 -3.44 -2.83
CA PHE A 149 -10.26 -2.01 -3.01
C PHE A 149 -9.82 -1.28 -1.73
N MET A 150 -9.52 0.01 -1.85
CA MET A 150 -9.15 0.86 -0.71
C MET A 150 -9.88 2.20 -0.83
N LYS A 151 -10.36 2.75 0.30
CA LYS A 151 -10.79 4.15 0.37
C LYS A 151 -9.64 4.95 0.98
N VAL A 152 -9.11 5.91 0.23
CA VAL A 152 -7.90 6.65 0.59
C VAL A 152 -8.18 8.14 0.67
N ARG A 153 -7.45 8.84 1.53
CA ARG A 153 -7.47 10.29 1.63
C ARG A 153 -6.19 10.85 1.04
N VAL A 154 -6.33 11.76 0.09
CA VAL A 154 -5.23 12.44 -0.58
C VAL A 154 -5.31 13.91 -0.23
N MET A 155 -4.28 14.40 0.46
CA MET A 155 -4.11 15.81 0.76
C MET A 155 -3.08 16.39 -0.21
N PHE A 156 -3.39 17.52 -0.83
CA PHE A 156 -2.47 18.15 -1.77
C PHE A 156 -2.51 19.68 -1.67
N ASP A 157 -1.44 20.31 -2.17
CA ASP A 157 -1.34 21.76 -2.30
C ASP A 157 -1.97 22.20 -3.64
N PRO A 158 -3.11 22.93 -3.62
CA PRO A 158 -3.81 23.33 -4.84
C PRO A 158 -3.05 24.38 -5.65
N SER A 159 -2.06 25.07 -5.07
CA SER A 159 -1.19 25.98 -5.81
C SER A 159 -0.16 25.24 -6.69
N ALA A 160 0.11 23.97 -6.37
CA ALA A 160 1.07 23.14 -7.06
C ALA A 160 0.43 22.10 -7.99
N LEU A 161 -0.74 21.57 -7.63
CA LEU A 161 -1.42 20.50 -8.35
C LEU A 161 -2.93 20.76 -8.43
N SER A 162 -3.53 20.54 -9.61
CA SER A 162 -4.99 20.51 -9.74
C SER A 162 -5.57 19.16 -9.29
N LYS A 163 -6.88 19.12 -9.00
CA LYS A 163 -7.58 17.87 -8.65
C LYS A 163 -7.47 16.82 -9.76
N GLU A 164 -7.59 17.25 -11.01
CA GLU A 164 -7.49 16.40 -12.20
C GLU A 164 -6.08 15.84 -12.34
N GLN A 165 -5.05 16.64 -12.07
CA GLN A 165 -3.66 16.16 -12.05
C GLN A 165 -3.44 15.12 -10.95
N VAL A 166 -3.97 15.35 -9.75
CA VAL A 166 -3.89 14.39 -8.63
C VAL A 166 -4.56 13.07 -9.00
N VAL A 167 -5.80 13.11 -9.50
CA VAL A 167 -6.53 11.91 -9.90
C VAL A 167 -5.82 11.18 -11.05
N ASN A 168 -5.35 11.91 -12.07
CA ASN A 168 -4.62 11.34 -13.19
C ASN A 168 -3.30 10.69 -12.75
N LEU A 169 -2.54 11.31 -11.85
CA LEU A 169 -1.31 10.75 -11.29
C LEU A 169 -1.56 9.43 -10.55
N ILE A 170 -2.61 9.39 -9.72
CA ILE A 170 -2.98 8.19 -8.98
C ILE A 170 -3.45 7.09 -9.92
N ASN A 171 -4.28 7.43 -10.91
CA ASN A 171 -4.75 6.47 -11.89
C ASN A 171 -3.61 5.92 -12.76
N ARG A 172 -2.68 6.79 -13.19
CA ARG A 172 -1.48 6.39 -13.93
C ARG A 172 -0.56 5.52 -13.07
N ALA A 173 -0.45 5.79 -11.77
CA ALA A 173 0.32 4.95 -10.86
C ALA A 173 -0.21 3.52 -10.83
N GLY A 174 -1.52 3.34 -10.87
CA GLY A 174 -2.12 2.01 -10.86
C GLY A 174 -1.81 1.18 -12.11
N MET A 175 -1.78 1.79 -13.29
CA MET A 175 -1.40 1.10 -14.53
C MET A 175 0.12 0.90 -14.66
N SER A 176 0.91 1.95 -14.46
CA SER A 176 2.34 1.95 -14.82
C SER A 176 3.26 1.50 -13.70
N ILE A 177 2.83 1.63 -12.45
CA ILE A 177 3.66 1.34 -11.27
C ILE A 177 3.13 0.12 -10.51
N GLY A 178 1.84 0.14 -10.17
CA GLY A 178 1.15 -0.79 -9.28
C GLY A 178 1.55 -0.66 -7.81
N LEU A 179 0.93 -1.46 -6.96
CA LEU A 179 1.19 -1.55 -5.51
C LEU A 179 1.72 -2.93 -5.12
N GLY A 180 2.44 -2.98 -4.00
CA GLY A 180 2.90 -4.24 -3.42
C GLY A 180 4.01 -4.93 -4.22
N ASP A 181 4.09 -6.23 -4.01
CA ASP A 181 5.09 -7.10 -4.61
C ASP A 181 4.66 -7.60 -6.00
N TRP A 182 5.65 -7.89 -6.86
CA TRP A 182 5.41 -8.34 -8.23
C TRP A 182 4.54 -7.36 -9.05
N ARG A 183 4.69 -6.05 -8.78
CA ARG A 183 3.99 -4.98 -9.51
C ARG A 183 4.62 -4.66 -10.87
N PRO A 184 3.91 -3.97 -11.80
CA PRO A 184 4.41 -3.60 -13.12
C PRO A 184 5.82 -2.98 -13.13
N GLN A 185 6.09 -2.02 -12.24
CA GLN A 185 7.41 -1.37 -12.15
C GLN A 185 8.57 -2.35 -11.85
N LYS A 186 8.25 -3.52 -11.31
CA LYS A 186 9.21 -4.58 -10.97
C LYS A 186 9.19 -5.74 -11.98
N GLY A 187 8.61 -5.53 -13.17
CA GLY A 187 8.49 -6.54 -14.22
C GLY A 187 7.38 -7.55 -13.95
N GLY A 188 6.43 -7.19 -13.09
CA GLY A 188 5.33 -8.06 -12.68
C GLY A 188 3.96 -7.62 -13.19
N VAL A 189 2.90 -8.28 -12.71
CA VAL A 189 1.50 -8.08 -13.16
C VAL A 189 0.52 -7.82 -12.00
N ASN A 190 0.99 -7.84 -10.75
CA ASN A 190 0.14 -7.76 -9.56
C ASN A 190 0.00 -6.33 -9.02
N GLY A 191 -1.03 -6.09 -8.23
CA GLY A 191 -1.31 -4.80 -7.60
C GLY A 191 -1.58 -3.65 -8.58
N MET A 192 -2.05 -3.95 -9.80
CA MET A 192 -2.59 -2.93 -10.70
C MET A 192 -3.93 -2.43 -10.15
N PHE A 193 -4.24 -1.17 -10.40
CA PHE A 193 -5.49 -0.57 -9.95
C PHE A 193 -5.90 0.62 -10.82
N HIS A 194 -7.12 1.08 -10.63
CA HIS A 194 -7.62 2.35 -11.15
C HIS A 194 -8.38 3.14 -10.07
N VAL A 195 -8.58 4.43 -10.32
CA VAL A 195 -9.45 5.28 -9.49
C VAL A 195 -10.89 5.04 -9.92
N ALA A 196 -11.75 4.70 -8.97
CA ALA A 196 -13.14 4.36 -9.23
C ALA A 196 -13.89 5.53 -9.90
N SER A 197 -14.72 5.20 -10.89
CA SER A 197 -15.73 6.11 -11.40
C SER A 197 -16.79 6.43 -10.34
N ALA A 198 -17.59 7.48 -10.56
CA ALA A 198 -18.68 7.82 -9.64
C ALA A 198 -19.70 6.68 -9.45
N ALA A 199 -19.93 5.85 -10.47
CA ALA A 199 -20.82 4.71 -10.38
C ALA A 199 -20.23 3.58 -9.54
N GLU A 200 -18.93 3.29 -9.69
CA GLU A 200 -18.21 2.29 -8.90
C GLU A 200 -18.09 2.70 -7.45
N ALA A 201 -17.76 3.97 -7.18
CA ALA A 201 -17.65 4.51 -5.83
C ALA A 201 -18.93 4.26 -5.01
N ARG A 202 -20.11 4.45 -5.60
CA ARG A 202 -21.41 4.18 -4.94
C ARG A 202 -21.58 2.69 -4.58
N LYS A 203 -21.17 1.78 -5.47
CA LYS A 203 -21.21 0.33 -5.21
C LYS A 203 -20.21 -0.06 -4.11
N LEU A 204 -19.02 0.51 -4.15
CA LEU A 204 -17.94 0.26 -3.19
C LEU A 204 -18.29 0.78 -1.81
N GLU A 205 -18.98 1.92 -1.66
CA GLU A 205 -19.50 2.40 -0.38
C GLU A 205 -20.39 1.34 0.30
N THR A 206 -21.24 0.65 -0.48
CA THR A 206 -22.13 -0.39 0.04
C THR A 206 -21.35 -1.65 0.39
N ARG A 207 -20.40 -2.06 -0.47
CA ARG A 207 -19.51 -3.20 -0.22
C ARG A 207 -18.63 -2.97 1.02
N MET A 208 -18.11 -1.76 1.19
CA MET A 208 -17.32 -1.32 2.34
C MET A 208 -18.10 -1.47 3.63
N LYS A 209 -19.35 -0.99 3.68
CA LYS A 209 -20.25 -1.15 4.85
C LYS A 209 -20.50 -2.62 5.17
N LYS A 210 -20.69 -3.48 4.16
CA LYS A 210 -20.87 -4.92 4.33
C LYS A 210 -19.62 -5.60 4.91
N LEU A 211 -18.43 -5.25 4.41
CA LEU A 211 -17.14 -5.81 4.87
C LEU A 211 -16.70 -5.25 6.23
N ALA A 212 -17.18 -4.06 6.61
CA ALA A 212 -16.94 -3.47 7.92
C ALA A 212 -17.88 -4.00 9.01
N ALA A 213 -19.02 -4.59 8.64
CA ALA A 213 -19.94 -5.17 9.60
C ALA A 213 -19.31 -6.39 10.30
N PRO A 214 -19.51 -6.56 11.62
CA PRO A 214 -19.02 -7.73 12.33
C PRO A 214 -19.61 -8.99 11.70
N LYS A 215 -18.76 -9.96 11.35
CA LYS A 215 -19.22 -11.26 10.83
C LYS A 215 -20.15 -11.85 11.89
N ARG A 216 -21.47 -11.88 11.61
CA ARG A 216 -22.47 -12.52 12.49
C ARG A 216 -21.94 -13.90 12.84
N GLY A 217 -21.64 -14.11 14.13
CA GLY A 217 -20.95 -15.29 14.62
C GLY A 217 -21.60 -16.54 14.03
N ARG A 218 -20.81 -17.35 13.34
CA ARG A 218 -21.15 -18.73 13.03
C ARG A 218 -21.36 -19.37 14.40
N LYS A 219 -22.61 -19.46 14.87
CA LYS A 219 -22.95 -20.22 16.07
C LYS A 219 -22.33 -21.60 15.84
N LYS A 220 -21.26 -21.91 16.58
CA LYS A 220 -20.78 -23.29 16.71
C LYS A 220 -22.00 -24.07 17.20
N ARG A 221 -22.62 -24.85 16.32
CA ARG A 221 -23.51 -25.92 16.75
C ARG A 221 -22.59 -26.89 17.49
N ALA A 222 -22.59 -26.80 18.81
CA ALA A 222 -22.05 -27.85 19.65
C ALA A 222 -22.90 -29.09 19.34
N ALA A 223 -22.23 -30.14 18.87
CA ALA A 223 -22.72 -31.51 18.90
C ALA A 223 -22.11 -32.16 20.14
#